data_AF-A0A1V5LGZ2-F1
#
_entry.id   AF-A0A1V5LGZ2-F1
#
_cell.length_a   1.000
_cell.length_b   1.000
_cell.length_c   1.000
_cell.angle_alpha   90.00
_cell.angle_beta   90.00
_cell.angle_gamma   90.00
#
_symmetry.space_group_name_H-M   'P 1'
#
loop_
_entity.id
_entity.type
_entity.pdbx_description
1 polymer ?
#
loop_
_entity_poly.entity_id
_entity_poly.type
_entity_poly.pdbx_seq_one_letter_code
_entity_poly.pdbx_strand_id
1 'polypeptide(L)'
;MYLPVGDAAIAYRRYVEMLRGYNKPMILSEFGSSSLRGAQVPDDQLGSEANHSAVIRDAYATFAEVPELTGYCPWCLVDVRVPIHWRWYNKGKGVFRYGFLDENWEKKTVYDTLKACIAQLKAHFEAKV
;
A
#
# COMPACT_ATOMS: atom_id res chain seq x y z
N MET A 1 -7.92 7.80 10.81
CA MET A 1 -9.25 8.33 10.44
C MET A 1 -9.94 7.27 9.59
N TYR A 2 -11.01 6.66 10.08
CA TYR A 2 -11.73 5.60 9.35
C TYR A 2 -12.87 6.29 8.58
N LEU A 3 -12.76 6.37 7.26
CA LEU A 3 -13.86 6.86 6.43
C LEU A 3 -14.85 5.70 6.20
N PRO A 4 -16.16 5.97 6.27
CA PRO A 4 -17.17 4.97 5.90
C PRO A 4 -16.91 4.38 4.52
N VAL A 5 -17.23 3.10 4.35
CA VAL A 5 -17.13 2.39 3.07
C VAL A 5 -18.05 3.10 2.06
N GLY A 6 -17.46 3.68 1.01
CA GLY A 6 -18.14 4.53 0.01
C GLY A 6 -17.64 5.98 0.00
N ASP A 7 -17.40 6.56 1.17
CA ASP A 7 -16.94 7.96 1.30
C ASP A 7 -15.45 8.11 1.03
N ALA A 8 -14.66 7.06 1.26
CA ALA A 8 -13.22 7.06 0.97
C ALA A 8 -12.93 7.32 -0.53
N ALA A 9 -13.72 6.73 -1.42
CA ALA A 9 -13.61 6.95 -2.86
C ALA A 9 -13.97 8.41 -3.24
N ILE A 10 -14.95 9.00 -2.55
CA ILE A 10 -15.39 10.39 -2.77
C ILE A 10 -14.32 11.38 -2.27
N ALA A 11 -13.74 11.14 -1.09
CA ALA A 11 -12.74 12.01 -0.49
C ALA A 11 -11.45 12.08 -1.33
N TYR A 12 -10.94 10.94 -1.79
CA TYR A 12 -9.76 10.91 -2.64
C TYR A 12 -10.01 11.57 -4.00
N ARG A 13 -11.16 11.32 -4.65
CA ARG A 13 -11.52 11.97 -5.93
C ARG A 13 -11.60 13.48 -5.79
N ARG A 14 -12.23 13.99 -4.73
CA ARG A 14 -12.27 15.45 -4.45
C ARG A 14 -10.88 16.04 -4.21
N TYR A 15 -9.99 15.31 -3.54
CA TYR A 15 -8.62 15.74 -3.33
C TYR A 15 -7.84 15.80 -4.66
N VAL A 16 -8.00 14.79 -5.52
CA VAL A 16 -7.45 14.80 -6.88
C VAL A 16 -8.02 15.96 -7.70
N GLU A 17 -9.33 16.19 -7.68
CA GLU A 17 -9.99 17.30 -8.37
C GLU A 17 -9.47 18.67 -7.91
N MET A 18 -9.30 18.86 -6.60
CA MET A 18 -8.69 20.07 -6.05
C MET A 18 -7.26 20.25 -6.59
N LEU A 19 -6.46 19.19 -6.61
CA LEU A 19 -5.07 19.25 -7.04
C LEU A 19 -4.91 19.42 -8.56
N ARG A 20 -5.86 18.92 -9.37
CA ARG A 20 -5.91 19.16 -10.82
C ARG A 20 -5.89 20.65 -11.16
N GLY A 21 -6.55 21.48 -10.35
CA GLY A 21 -6.56 22.94 -10.54
C GLY A 21 -5.17 23.59 -10.51
N TYR A 22 -4.18 22.95 -9.91
CA TYR A 22 -2.81 23.47 -9.83
C TYR A 22 -1.91 23.01 -10.98
N ASN A 23 -2.36 22.07 -11.81
CA ASN A 23 -1.61 21.51 -12.95
C ASN A 23 -0.18 21.06 -12.57
N LYS A 24 -0.05 20.38 -11.42
CA LYS A 24 1.22 19.85 -10.92
C LYS A 24 1.22 18.32 -10.92
N PRO A 25 2.36 17.67 -11.20
CA PRO A 25 2.48 16.22 -11.05
C PRO A 25 2.22 15.81 -9.60
N MET A 26 1.45 14.75 -9.41
CA MET A 26 1.11 14.23 -8.08
C MET A 26 1.92 12.97 -7.78
N ILE A 27 2.40 12.87 -6.54
CA ILE A 27 3.10 11.69 -6.03
C ILE A 27 2.33 11.17 -4.82
N LEU A 28 2.06 9.87 -4.80
CA LEU A 28 1.57 9.20 -3.61
C LEU A 28 2.76 8.75 -2.77
N SER A 29 3.07 9.51 -1.74
CA SER A 29 4.30 9.32 -0.94
C SER A 29 4.26 8.10 -0.02
N GLU A 30 3.07 7.68 0.41
CA GLU A 30 2.88 6.53 1.30
C GLU A 30 1.52 5.87 1.07
N PHE A 31 1.51 4.54 0.96
CA PHE A 31 0.32 3.70 0.96
C PHE A 31 0.71 2.25 1.21
N GLY A 32 -0.21 1.43 1.69
CA GLY A 32 0.03 0.01 1.94
C GLY A 32 -0.91 -0.55 3.00
N SER A 33 -0.61 -1.77 3.44
CA SER A 33 -1.26 -2.42 4.58
C SER A 33 -0.19 -3.03 5.48
N SER A 34 -0.59 -3.87 6.43
CA SER A 34 0.34 -4.50 7.35
C SER A 34 0.08 -5.99 7.46
N SER A 35 1.15 -6.77 7.53
CA SER A 35 1.10 -8.22 7.69
C SER A 35 2.28 -8.74 8.52
N LEU A 36 2.04 -9.78 9.30
CA LEU A 36 3.09 -10.53 9.99
C LEU A 36 3.43 -11.77 9.15
N ARG A 37 4.72 -11.93 8.78
CA ARG A 37 5.17 -13.06 7.96
C ARG A 37 4.88 -14.39 8.66
N GLY A 38 4.26 -15.33 7.94
CA GLY A 38 3.93 -16.67 8.44
C GLY A 38 2.84 -16.72 9.51
N ALA A 39 2.09 -15.62 9.71
CA ALA A 39 0.98 -15.59 10.66
C ALA A 39 -0.24 -16.35 10.12
N GLN A 40 -0.89 -17.12 11.01
CA GLN A 40 -2.16 -17.78 10.72
C GLN A 40 -3.30 -16.80 11.02
N VAL A 41 -3.53 -15.86 10.11
CA VAL A 41 -4.61 -14.86 10.16
C VAL A 41 -5.50 -15.06 8.94
N PRO A 42 -6.84 -15.02 9.08
CA PRO A 42 -7.74 -15.12 7.92
C PRO A 42 -7.38 -14.13 6.81
N ASP A 43 -7.50 -14.58 5.56
CA ASP A 43 -6.98 -13.86 4.39
C ASP A 43 -7.61 -12.48 4.16
N ASP A 44 -8.82 -12.26 4.68
CA ASP A 44 -9.57 -11.02 4.60
C ASP A 44 -9.27 -10.06 5.76
N GLN A 45 -8.47 -10.48 6.73
CA GLN A 45 -8.19 -9.69 7.94
C GLN A 45 -6.84 -8.99 7.90
N LEU A 46 -6.82 -7.81 8.51
CA LEU A 46 -5.60 -7.04 8.75
C LEU A 46 -4.58 -7.90 9.52
N GLY A 47 -3.33 -7.90 9.07
CA GLY A 47 -2.27 -8.74 9.64
C GLY A 47 -2.00 -10.00 8.82
N SER A 48 -2.91 -10.41 7.94
CA SER A 48 -2.66 -11.46 6.94
C SER A 48 -1.82 -10.92 5.78
N GLU A 49 -0.90 -11.76 5.28
CA GLU A 49 -0.14 -11.48 4.07
C GLU A 49 -1.05 -11.43 2.83
N ALA A 50 -2.12 -12.23 2.79
CA ALA A 50 -3.09 -12.23 1.70
C ALA A 50 -3.88 -10.91 1.66
N ASN A 51 -4.33 -10.42 2.81
CA ASN A 51 -5.00 -9.11 2.92
C ASN A 51 -4.05 -7.98 2.47
N HIS A 52 -2.79 -8.02 2.91
CA HIS A 52 -1.81 -7.01 2.52
C HIS A 52 -1.58 -7.02 1.00
N SER A 53 -1.44 -8.20 0.38
CA SER A 53 -1.38 -8.34 -1.07
C SER A 53 -2.63 -7.79 -1.77
N ALA A 54 -3.83 -8.08 -1.26
CA ALA A 54 -5.08 -7.57 -1.85
C ALA A 54 -5.12 -6.03 -1.84
N VAL A 55 -4.81 -5.40 -0.71
CA VAL A 55 -4.76 -3.93 -0.61
C VAL A 55 -3.76 -3.32 -1.60
N ILE A 56 -2.59 -3.94 -1.79
CA ILE A 56 -1.60 -3.46 -2.76
C ILE A 56 -2.14 -3.55 -4.19
N ARG A 57 -2.78 -4.67 -4.58
CA ARG A 57 -3.37 -4.80 -5.92
C ARG A 57 -4.45 -3.75 -6.16
N ASP A 58 -5.37 -3.60 -5.21
CA ASP A 58 -6.48 -2.65 -5.32
C ASP A 58 -5.98 -1.20 -5.40
N ALA A 59 -4.95 -0.87 -4.62
CA ALA A 59 -4.29 0.43 -4.65
C ALA A 59 -3.72 0.73 -6.05
N TYR A 60 -2.88 -0.16 -6.60
CA TYR A 60 -2.27 0.04 -7.92
C TYR A 60 -3.31 0.06 -9.05
N ALA A 61 -4.36 -0.77 -8.99
CA ALA A 61 -5.44 -0.76 -9.96
C ALA A 61 -6.20 0.57 -9.94
N THR A 62 -6.55 1.07 -8.74
CA THR A 62 -7.24 2.34 -8.56
C THR A 62 -6.39 3.52 -9.04
N PHE A 63 -5.10 3.53 -8.71
CA PHE A 63 -4.26 4.67 -9.03
C PHE A 63 -3.88 4.75 -10.50
N ALA A 64 -3.87 3.63 -11.23
CA ALA A 64 -3.65 3.62 -12.68
C ALA A 64 -4.73 4.40 -13.46
N GLU A 65 -5.91 4.60 -12.86
CA GLU A 65 -7.02 5.40 -13.40
C GLU A 65 -6.82 6.92 -13.22
N VAL A 66 -5.84 7.35 -12.41
CA VAL A 66 -5.61 8.77 -12.09
C VAL A 66 -4.41 9.29 -12.90
N PRO A 67 -4.63 9.99 -14.02
CA PRO A 67 -3.54 10.41 -14.91
C PRO A 67 -2.59 11.43 -14.27
N GLU A 68 -3.03 12.15 -13.25
CA GLU A 68 -2.21 13.12 -12.53
C GLU A 68 -1.15 12.46 -11.62
N LEU A 69 -1.31 11.19 -11.26
CA LEU A 69 -0.35 10.46 -10.46
C LEU A 69 0.83 9.98 -11.30
N THR A 70 1.98 10.63 -11.08
CA THR A 70 3.23 10.34 -11.81
C THR A 70 4.25 9.57 -10.97
N GLY A 71 3.97 9.34 -9.69
CA GLY A 71 4.90 8.67 -8.78
C GLY A 71 4.23 7.98 -7.60
N TYR A 72 4.86 6.88 -7.15
CA TYR A 72 4.34 5.98 -6.13
C TYR A 72 5.47 5.58 -5.19
N CYS A 73 5.26 5.75 -3.89
CA CYS A 73 6.17 5.31 -2.85
C CYS A 73 5.39 4.43 -1.86
N PRO A 74 5.31 3.12 -2.10
CA PRO A 74 4.62 2.21 -1.21
C PRO A 74 5.38 2.09 0.13
N TRP A 75 4.65 2.19 1.23
CA TRP A 75 5.20 2.16 2.59
C TRP A 75 5.06 0.76 3.19
N CYS A 76 6.13 0.07 3.57
CA CYS A 76 7.55 0.41 3.44
C CYS A 76 8.35 -0.81 2.96
N LEU A 77 9.64 -0.64 2.65
CA LEU A 77 10.45 -1.76 2.15
C LEU A 77 10.60 -2.89 3.19
N VAL A 78 10.94 -2.54 4.43
CA VAL A 78 11.26 -3.47 5.52
C VAL A 78 10.46 -3.08 6.75
N ASP A 79 10.05 -4.05 7.57
CA ASP A 79 9.46 -3.79 8.88
C ASP A 79 10.40 -2.92 9.75
N VAL A 80 9.83 -1.91 10.41
CA VAL A 80 10.60 -0.88 11.13
C VAL A 80 10.40 -0.99 12.64
N ARG A 81 11.47 -0.94 13.43
CA ARG A 81 11.35 -0.89 14.89
C ARG A 81 10.82 0.46 15.34
N VAL A 82 9.82 0.45 16.21
CA VAL A 82 9.16 1.63 16.75
C VAL A 82 8.88 1.47 18.24
N PRO A 83 8.97 2.55 19.03
CA PRO A 83 8.76 2.46 20.48
C PRO A 83 7.30 2.14 20.83
N ILE A 84 6.34 2.52 19.96
CA ILE A 84 4.90 2.38 20.24
C ILE A 84 4.19 1.93 18.96
N HIS A 85 3.95 0.61 18.83
CA HIS A 85 2.94 0.07 17.92
C HIS A 85 2.27 -1.18 18.47
N TRP A 86 1.18 -0.98 19.18
CA TRP A 86 0.55 -2.00 20.03
C TRP A 86 -0.64 -2.65 19.33
N ARG A 87 -0.42 -3.19 18.13
CA ARG A 87 -1.44 -3.97 17.43
C ARG A 87 -1.32 -5.45 17.78
N TRP A 88 -2.46 -6.16 17.82
CA TRP A 88 -2.54 -7.57 18.24
C TRP A 88 -1.64 -8.49 17.40
N TYR A 89 -1.55 -8.25 16.10
CA TYR A 89 -0.67 -9.00 15.18
C TYR A 89 0.83 -8.69 15.38
N ASN A 90 1.17 -7.72 16.21
CA ASN A 90 2.54 -7.30 16.44
C ASN A 90 3.19 -7.96 17.67
N LYS A 91 2.43 -8.77 18.42
CA LYS A 91 2.87 -9.55 19.60
C LYS A 91 3.73 -8.76 20.61
N GLY A 92 3.48 -7.46 20.76
CA GLY A 92 4.23 -6.59 21.68
C GLY A 92 5.69 -6.33 21.30
N LYS A 93 6.12 -6.64 20.06
CA LYS A 93 7.54 -6.52 19.65
C LYS A 93 8.01 -5.09 19.32
N GLY A 94 7.11 -4.11 19.27
CA GLY A 94 7.47 -2.73 18.90
C GLY A 94 7.95 -2.62 17.45
N VAL A 95 7.22 -3.20 16.49
CA VAL A 95 7.60 -3.21 15.07
C VAL A 95 6.44 -2.76 14.17
N PHE A 96 6.65 -1.82 13.26
CA PHE A 96 5.70 -1.55 12.18
C PHE A 96 5.77 -2.67 11.15
N ARG A 97 4.65 -3.40 11.00
CA ARG A 97 4.54 -4.59 10.13
C ARG A 97 4.10 -4.26 8.70
N TYR A 98 4.44 -3.06 8.23
CA TYR A 98 4.06 -2.54 6.91
C TYR A 98 5.08 -2.90 5.83
N GLY A 99 6.20 -3.53 6.21
CA GLY A 99 7.24 -3.93 5.30
C GLY A 99 6.77 -4.94 4.25
N PHE A 100 7.27 -4.82 3.02
CA PHE A 100 7.26 -5.90 2.04
C PHE A 100 8.22 -7.03 2.41
N LEU A 101 9.25 -6.68 3.18
CA LEU A 101 10.17 -7.57 3.87
C LEU A 101 9.91 -7.51 5.38
N ASP A 102 10.17 -8.59 6.10
CA ASP A 102 10.17 -8.57 7.56
C ASP A 102 11.45 -7.92 8.14
N GLU A 103 11.57 -7.83 9.46
CA GLU A 103 12.69 -7.18 10.13
C GLU A 103 14.05 -7.88 9.90
N ASN A 104 14.03 -9.11 9.38
CA ASN A 104 15.20 -9.90 9.03
C ASN A 104 15.50 -9.86 7.53
N TRP A 105 14.86 -8.95 6.78
CA TRP A 105 14.98 -8.82 5.32
C TRP A 105 14.41 -10.01 4.54
N GLU A 106 13.58 -10.84 5.18
CA GLU A 106 12.96 -11.98 4.52
C GLU A 106 11.68 -11.54 3.84
N LYS A 107 11.46 -12.06 2.62
CA LYS A 107 10.32 -11.65 1.80
C LYS A 107 9.00 -12.13 2.40
N LYS A 108 8.03 -11.21 2.43
CA LYS A 108 6.61 -11.53 2.60
C LYS A 108 5.98 -11.81 1.24
N THR A 109 4.84 -12.49 1.19
CA THR A 109 4.10 -12.76 -0.06
C THR A 109 3.74 -11.48 -0.81
N VAL A 110 3.51 -10.39 -0.08
CA VAL A 110 3.22 -9.07 -0.68
C VAL A 110 4.39 -8.49 -1.48
N TYR A 111 5.63 -8.90 -1.23
CA TYR A 111 6.79 -8.45 -2.01
C TYR A 111 6.66 -8.79 -3.49
N ASP A 112 6.31 -10.04 -3.79
CA ASP A 112 6.13 -10.50 -5.17
C ASP A 112 4.88 -9.88 -5.80
N THR A 113 3.85 -9.60 -4.98
CA THR A 113 2.66 -8.85 -5.42
C THR A 113 3.05 -7.43 -5.86
N LEU A 114 3.82 -6.71 -5.04
CA LEU A 114 4.30 -5.37 -5.38
C LEU A 114 5.14 -5.38 -6.67
N LYS A 115 6.05 -6.35 -6.80
CA LYS A 115 6.88 -6.50 -8.00
C LYS A 115 6.03 -6.68 -9.26
N ALA A 116 4.98 -7.49 -9.19
CA ALA A 116 4.04 -7.67 -10.30
C ALA A 116 3.26 -6.38 -10.62
N CYS A 117 2.77 -5.66 -9.61
CA CYS A 117 2.08 -4.39 -9.79
C CYS A 117 2.97 -3.32 -10.43
N ILE A 118 4.24 -3.21 -10.01
CA ILE A 118 5.21 -2.28 -10.62
C ILE A 118 5.47 -2.64 -12.09
N ALA A 119 5.60 -3.93 -12.41
CA ALA A 119 5.79 -4.37 -13.79
C ALA A 119 4.58 -4.02 -14.68
N GLN A 120 3.36 -4.21 -14.18
CA GLN A 120 2.12 -3.82 -14.88
C GLN A 120 2.04 -2.30 -15.08
N LEU A 121 2.36 -1.53 -14.04
CA LEU A 121 2.37 -0.07 -14.10
C LEU A 121 3.39 0.43 -15.13
N LYS A 122 4.59 -0.15 -15.16
CA LYS A 122 5.61 0.16 -16.16
C LYS A 122 5.09 -0.08 -17.57
N ALA A 123 4.50 -1.25 -17.84
CA ALA A 123 3.92 -1.58 -19.14
C ALA A 123 2.80 -0.61 -19.56
N HIS A 124 1.96 -0.18 -18.61
CA HIS A 124 0.90 0.83 -18.86
C HIS A 124 1.47 2.18 -19.28
N PHE A 125 2.56 2.65 -18.65
CA PHE A 125 3.21 3.89 -19.03
C PHE A 125 3.97 3.77 -20.36
N GLU A 126 4.64 2.64 -20.62
CA GLU A 126 5.33 2.39 -21.89
C GLU A 126 4.35 2.33 -23.08
N ALA A 127 3.14 1.80 -22.89
CA ALA A 127 2.12 1.75 -23.95
C ALA A 127 1.49 3.11 -24.30
N LYS A 128 1.70 4.15 -23.48
CA LYS A 128 1.19 5.51 -23.69
C LYS A 128 2.18 6.44 -24.39
N VAL A 129 3.43 5.99 -24.58
CA VAL A 129 4.51 6.73 -25.27
C VAL A 129 4.55 6.29 -26.73
#